data_AF-B9ACJ4-F1
#
_entry.id   AF-B9ACJ4-F1
#
_cell.length_a   1.000
_cell.length_b   1.000
_cell.length_c   1.000
_cell.angle_alpha   90.00
_cell.angle_beta   90.00
_cell.angle_gamma   90.00
#
_symmetry.space_group_name_H-M   'P 1'
#
loop_
_entity.id
_entity.type
_entity.pdbx_description
1 polymer ?
#
loop_
_entity_poly.entity_id
_entity_poly.type
_entity_poly.pdbx_seq_one_letter_code
_entity_poly.pdbx_strand_id
1 'polypeptide(L)'
;MNCIIFFYKFYDIEVWDLPKVNDKNIQKPAPIYFKDLSDKEVIREVFQIASPLMKAIILFCCSSGCARTETLSLTIGDYIEALSEYLPRHRMDIFEVIDYLQDVDDVVPTFSILRKKTNKYYLTYCSPEAVKAINDYLLLRDRPVTDESPLFQISRTYLVQSFEMINDTLGLGRVGRYRRFRSHMLRKFHASALYNDGMSLDKVNDLQGKAKNKTDAAYFMTNPDDLKYEYIQHLPAVTINTDVEKLSVKSPQFIQMEKENEALKSEVGDMRNELEEMRGLKKELLGIINKVSEGS
;
A
#
# COMPACT_ATOMS: atom_id res chain seq x y z
N MET A 1 -35.17 0.38 0.87
CA MET A 1 -36.27 0.84 -0.01
C MET A 1 -36.20 0.19 -1.39
N ASN A 2 -35.07 0.25 -2.11
CA ASN A 2 -34.96 -0.40 -3.43
C ASN A 2 -35.14 -1.93 -3.41
N CYS A 3 -34.70 -2.63 -2.37
CA CYS A 3 -34.90 -4.08 -2.22
C CYS A 3 -36.38 -4.49 -2.14
N ILE A 4 -37.23 -3.65 -1.53
CA ILE A 4 -38.67 -3.90 -1.41
C ILE A 4 -39.32 -3.70 -2.78
N ILE A 5 -39.05 -2.58 -3.44
CA ILE A 5 -39.56 -2.30 -4.80
C ILE A 5 -39.15 -3.40 -5.78
N PHE A 6 -37.91 -3.88 -5.68
CA PHE A 6 -37.39 -4.95 -6.54
C PHE A 6 -38.10 -6.29 -6.30
N PHE A 7 -38.39 -6.63 -5.03
CA PHE A 7 -39.16 -7.81 -4.67
C PHE A 7 -40.58 -7.77 -5.27
N TYR A 8 -41.31 -6.67 -5.09
CA TYR A 8 -42.67 -6.55 -5.64
C TYR A 8 -42.67 -6.60 -7.17
N LYS A 9 -41.71 -5.93 -7.82
CA LYS A 9 -41.55 -6.00 -9.29
C LYS A 9 -41.17 -7.39 -9.78
N PHE A 10 -40.41 -8.18 -9.02
CA PHE A 10 -40.07 -9.56 -9.37
C PHE A 10 -41.30 -10.48 -9.40
N TYR A 11 -42.29 -10.20 -8.55
CA TYR A 11 -43.57 -10.91 -8.52
C TYR A 11 -44.66 -10.23 -9.37
N ASP A 12 -44.29 -9.30 -10.26
CA ASP A 12 -45.21 -8.52 -11.10
C ASP A 12 -46.32 -7.78 -10.32
N ILE A 13 -46.04 -7.45 -9.05
CA ILE A 13 -46.96 -6.68 -8.23
C ILE A 13 -46.73 -5.20 -8.51
N GLU A 14 -47.78 -4.51 -8.94
CA GLU A 14 -47.77 -3.08 -9.21
C GLU A 14 -47.53 -2.28 -7.91
N VAL A 15 -46.45 -1.49 -7.90
CA VAL A 15 -46.11 -0.61 -6.77
C VAL A 15 -46.48 0.81 -7.13
N TRP A 16 -47.50 1.35 -6.47
CA TRP A 16 -47.89 2.74 -6.58
C TRP A 16 -46.75 3.67 -6.19
N ASP A 17 -46.59 4.77 -6.92
CA ASP A 17 -45.59 5.79 -6.58
C ASP A 17 -45.85 6.32 -5.18
N LEU A 18 -44.88 6.09 -4.29
CA LEU A 18 -44.91 6.68 -2.96
C LEU A 18 -44.86 8.21 -3.09
N PRO A 19 -45.57 8.95 -2.21
CA PRO A 19 -45.48 10.40 -2.20
C PRO A 19 -44.02 10.82 -2.05
N LYS A 20 -43.57 11.73 -2.93
CA LYS A 20 -42.19 12.24 -2.92
C LYS A 20 -41.91 12.84 -1.54
N VAL A 21 -41.00 12.23 -0.80
CA VAL A 21 -40.55 12.77 0.48
C VAL A 21 -39.94 14.14 0.20
N ASN A 22 -40.38 15.16 0.94
CA ASN A 22 -39.84 16.51 0.77
C ASN A 22 -38.41 16.56 1.34
N ASP A 23 -37.42 16.38 0.46
CA ASP A 23 -35.99 16.42 0.80
C ASP A 23 -35.55 17.74 1.46
N LYS A 24 -36.32 18.83 1.29
CA LYS A 24 -36.04 20.12 1.94
C LYS A 24 -36.24 20.08 3.45
N ASN A 25 -37.15 19.22 3.95
CA ASN A 25 -37.52 19.14 5.37
C ASN A 25 -36.80 17.98 6.09
N ILE A 26 -36.03 17.16 5.38
CA ILE A 26 -35.18 16.14 6.01
C ILE A 26 -33.98 16.85 6.66
N GLN A 27 -33.83 16.72 7.97
CA GLN A 27 -32.58 17.12 8.65
C GLN A 27 -31.42 16.31 8.08
N LYS A 28 -30.68 16.93 7.14
CA LYS A 28 -29.45 16.36 6.61
C LYS A 28 -28.38 16.42 7.70
N PRO A 29 -27.56 15.38 7.87
CA PRO A 29 -26.42 15.46 8.78
C PRO A 29 -25.53 16.62 8.37
N ALA A 30 -24.93 17.28 9.37
CA ALA A 30 -24.02 18.40 9.13
C ALA A 30 -22.95 18.02 8.09
N PRO A 31 -22.68 18.89 7.10
CA PRO A 31 -21.65 18.64 6.11
C PRO A 31 -20.27 18.57 6.79
N ILE A 32 -19.39 17.75 6.22
CA ILE A 32 -18.00 17.60 6.67
C ILE A 32 -17.16 18.60 5.87
N TYR A 33 -16.41 19.46 6.56
CA TYR A 33 -15.52 20.46 5.96
C TYR A 33 -14.05 20.04 6.03
N PHE A 34 -13.17 20.82 5.39
CA PHE A 34 -11.72 20.56 5.41
C PHE A 34 -11.14 20.49 6.82
N LYS A 35 -11.56 21.39 7.72
CA LYS A 35 -11.18 21.39 9.15
C LYS A 35 -11.57 20.12 9.92
N ASP A 36 -12.49 19.33 9.37
CA ASP A 36 -12.96 18.09 9.98
C ASP A 36 -12.18 16.87 9.47
N LEU A 37 -11.31 17.04 8.47
CA LEU A 37 -10.39 16.00 8.01
C LEU A 37 -9.38 15.65 9.10
N SER A 38 -8.93 14.40 9.11
CA SER A 38 -7.78 14.00 9.91
C SER A 38 -6.55 14.72 9.36
N ASP A 39 -5.87 15.50 10.20
CA ASP A 39 -4.54 16.01 9.90
C ASP A 39 -3.49 14.91 10.15
N LYS A 40 -2.25 15.18 9.72
CA LYS A 40 -1.15 14.24 9.95
C LYS A 40 -0.87 14.02 11.43
N GLU A 41 -1.06 15.05 12.26
CA GLU A 41 -0.83 14.99 13.70
C GLU A 41 -1.76 13.97 14.37
N VAL A 42 -3.06 14.05 14.12
CA VAL A 42 -4.05 13.07 14.60
C VAL A 42 -3.72 11.68 14.07
N ILE A 43 -3.30 11.53 12.81
CA ILE A 43 -2.93 10.21 12.28
C ILE A 43 -1.69 9.64 12.99
N ARG A 44 -0.71 10.48 13.36
CA ARG A 44 0.45 10.07 14.18
C ARG A 44 0.03 9.62 15.57
N GLU A 45 -0.86 10.36 16.24
CA GLU A 45 -1.40 9.96 17.55
C GLU A 45 -2.14 8.62 17.47
N VAL A 46 -2.98 8.46 16.43
CA VAL A 46 -3.65 7.19 16.14
C VAL A 46 -2.63 6.07 15.97
N PHE A 47 -1.55 6.33 15.23
CA PHE A 47 -0.51 5.34 14.98
C PHE A 47 0.12 4.84 16.30
N GLN A 48 0.29 5.70 17.31
CA GLN A 48 0.87 5.28 18.60
C GLN A 48 0.01 4.24 19.35
N ILE A 49 -1.31 4.31 19.22
CA ILE A 49 -2.24 3.44 19.96
C ILE A 49 -2.80 2.28 19.13
N ALA A 50 -2.67 2.33 17.80
CA ALA A 50 -3.24 1.33 16.92
C ALA A 50 -2.48 -0.01 16.98
N SER A 51 -3.21 -1.12 16.84
CA SER A 51 -2.61 -2.44 16.68
C SER A 51 -1.80 -2.53 15.36
N PRO A 52 -0.83 -3.46 15.24
CA PRO A 52 -0.03 -3.62 14.02
C PRO A 52 -0.85 -3.74 12.74
N LEU A 53 -1.93 -4.55 12.77
CA LEU A 53 -2.90 -4.66 11.69
C LEU A 53 -3.58 -3.32 11.35
N MET A 54 -4.00 -2.56 12.36
CA MET A 54 -4.65 -1.27 12.13
C MET A 54 -3.66 -0.22 11.63
N LYS A 55 -2.41 -0.23 12.10
CA LYS A 55 -1.32 0.61 11.58
C LYS A 55 -1.14 0.40 10.08
N ALA A 56 -1.01 -0.85 9.65
CA ALA A 56 -0.88 -1.23 8.24
C ALA A 56 -2.07 -0.73 7.41
N ILE A 57 -3.31 -0.96 7.87
CA ILE A 57 -4.52 -0.52 7.17
C ILE A 57 -4.60 1.00 7.07
N ILE A 58 -4.27 1.73 8.14
CA ILE A 58 -4.37 3.18 8.19
C ILE A 58 -3.36 3.80 7.22
N LEU A 59 -2.08 3.42 7.29
CA LEU A 59 -1.05 3.93 6.39
C LEU A 59 -1.35 3.57 4.93
N PHE A 60 -1.80 2.35 4.68
CA PHE A 60 -2.25 1.93 3.34
C PHE A 60 -3.40 2.82 2.84
N CYS A 61 -4.44 3.07 3.65
CA CYS A 61 -5.57 3.91 3.23
C CYS A 61 -5.18 5.39 3.06
N CYS A 62 -4.27 5.90 3.89
CA CYS A 62 -3.76 7.28 3.80
C CYS A 62 -2.99 7.52 2.50
N SER A 63 -2.19 6.55 2.07
CA SER A 63 -1.31 6.67 0.90
C SER A 63 -1.91 6.14 -0.41
N SER A 64 -2.84 5.18 -0.38
CA SER A 64 -3.48 4.65 -1.61
C SER A 64 -4.85 5.24 -1.95
N GLY A 65 -5.52 5.87 -0.99
CA GLY A 65 -6.88 6.36 -1.19
C GLY A 65 -7.91 5.24 -1.47
N CYS A 66 -7.60 3.98 -1.19
CA CYS A 66 -8.53 2.87 -1.34
C CYS A 66 -9.77 3.04 -0.45
N ALA A 67 -10.94 2.59 -0.93
CA ALA A 67 -12.11 2.50 -0.06
C ALA A 67 -12.01 1.22 0.75
N ARG A 68 -12.60 1.25 1.95
CA ARG A 68 -12.74 0.09 2.83
C ARG A 68 -13.08 -1.22 2.11
N THR A 69 -14.02 -1.19 1.18
CA THR A 69 -14.47 -2.41 0.48
C THR A 69 -13.40 -2.97 -0.45
N GLU A 70 -12.59 -2.11 -1.06
CA GLU A 70 -11.44 -2.47 -1.90
C GLU A 70 -10.28 -2.95 -1.01
N THR A 71 -9.96 -2.21 0.05
CA THR A 71 -8.94 -2.60 1.05
C THR A 71 -9.18 -3.99 1.63
N LEU A 72 -10.43 -4.32 1.97
CA LEU A 72 -10.79 -5.63 2.54
C LEU A 72 -10.85 -6.77 1.51
N SER A 73 -10.76 -6.47 0.21
CA SER A 73 -10.73 -7.51 -0.83
C SER A 73 -9.34 -7.82 -1.36
N LEU A 74 -8.32 -7.03 -0.99
CA LEU A 74 -6.95 -7.32 -1.38
C LEU A 74 -6.49 -8.64 -0.79
N THR A 75 -5.77 -9.42 -1.58
CA THR A 75 -5.13 -10.66 -1.15
C THR A 75 -3.61 -10.50 -1.04
N ILE A 76 -2.94 -11.51 -0.51
CA ILE A 76 -1.47 -11.56 -0.47
C ILE A 76 -0.90 -11.61 -1.89
N GLY A 77 -1.53 -12.36 -2.79
CA GLY A 77 -1.16 -12.39 -4.20
C GLY A 77 -1.24 -11.02 -4.86
N ASP A 78 -2.29 -10.23 -4.58
CA ASP A 78 -2.39 -8.84 -5.07
C ASP A 78 -1.23 -7.97 -4.57
N TYR A 79 -0.75 -8.20 -3.35
CA TYR A 79 0.35 -7.46 -2.76
C TYR A 79 1.71 -7.85 -3.36
N ILE A 80 1.96 -9.15 -3.54
CA ILE A 80 3.17 -9.66 -4.20
C ILE A 80 3.23 -9.13 -5.64
N GLU A 81 2.10 -9.17 -6.36
CA GLU A 81 2.02 -8.64 -7.73
C GLU A 81 2.27 -7.14 -7.76
N ALA A 82 1.73 -6.38 -6.79
CA ALA A 82 1.98 -4.94 -6.69
C ALA A 82 3.46 -4.60 -6.41
N LEU A 83 4.21 -5.53 -5.82
CA LEU A 83 5.64 -5.40 -5.54
C LEU A 83 6.52 -5.93 -6.67
N SER A 84 5.96 -6.61 -7.67
CA SER A 84 6.70 -7.38 -8.69
C SER A 84 7.80 -6.58 -9.39
N GLU A 85 7.62 -5.28 -9.61
CA GLU A 85 8.62 -4.40 -10.22
C GLU A 85 9.92 -4.25 -9.41
N TYR A 86 9.88 -4.54 -8.10
CA TYR A 86 11.03 -4.51 -7.20
C TYR A 86 11.60 -5.90 -6.92
N LEU A 87 10.99 -6.96 -7.44
CA LEU A 87 11.38 -8.33 -7.13
C LEU A 87 12.27 -8.91 -8.24
N PRO A 88 13.30 -9.69 -7.89
CA PRO A 88 14.23 -10.26 -8.88
C PRO A 88 13.59 -11.36 -9.73
N ARG A 89 12.52 -11.98 -9.24
CA ARG A 89 11.81 -13.09 -9.89
C ARG A 89 10.32 -12.98 -9.62
N HIS A 90 9.52 -13.41 -10.60
CA HIS A 90 8.09 -13.59 -10.40
C HIS A 90 7.80 -14.79 -9.48
N ARG A 91 6.70 -14.73 -8.73
CA ARG A 91 6.16 -15.81 -7.87
C ARG A 91 7.08 -16.20 -6.69
N MET A 92 7.59 -15.20 -5.98
CA MET A 92 8.24 -15.40 -4.68
C MET A 92 7.19 -15.61 -3.58
N ASP A 93 7.53 -16.39 -2.56
CA ASP A 93 6.70 -16.49 -1.35
C ASP A 93 6.70 -15.16 -0.58
N ILE A 94 5.61 -14.85 0.13
CA ILE A 94 5.48 -13.57 0.83
C ILE A 94 6.59 -13.34 1.87
N PHE A 95 7.09 -14.38 2.54
CA PHE A 95 8.17 -14.22 3.51
C PHE A 95 9.52 -13.99 2.82
N GLU A 96 9.76 -14.60 1.65
CA GLU A 96 10.93 -14.28 0.82
C GLU A 96 10.87 -12.83 0.29
N VAL A 97 9.66 -12.37 -0.07
CA VAL A 97 9.44 -10.97 -0.48
C VAL A 97 9.74 -10.00 0.65
N ILE A 98 9.27 -10.32 1.87
CA ILE A 98 9.53 -9.48 3.06
C ILE A 98 11.03 -9.44 3.37
N ASP A 99 11.69 -10.59 3.40
CA ASP A 99 13.15 -10.70 3.64
C ASP A 99 13.94 -9.91 2.58
N TYR A 100 13.60 -10.09 1.31
CA TYR A 100 14.24 -9.34 0.23
C TYR A 100 14.05 -7.83 0.40
N LEU A 101 12.86 -7.36 0.77
CA LEU A 101 12.58 -5.92 0.87
C LEU A 101 12.95 -5.29 2.22
N GLN A 102 13.50 -6.05 3.18
CA GLN A 102 13.72 -5.60 4.55
C GLN A 102 14.56 -4.31 4.65
N ASP A 103 15.63 -4.22 3.85
CA ASP A 103 16.56 -3.08 3.86
C ASP A 103 16.27 -2.06 2.75
N VAL A 104 15.10 -2.14 2.09
CA VAL A 104 14.70 -1.25 1.00
C VAL A 104 13.67 -0.24 1.49
N ASP A 105 14.11 1.00 1.71
CA ASP A 105 13.29 2.05 2.32
C ASP A 105 12.39 2.80 1.32
N ASP A 106 12.59 2.59 0.02
CA ASP A 106 12.05 3.42 -1.06
C ASP A 106 11.01 2.69 -1.95
N VAL A 107 10.40 1.63 -1.44
CA VAL A 107 9.45 0.80 -2.19
C VAL A 107 8.08 1.48 -2.30
N VAL A 108 7.62 1.72 -3.53
CA VAL A 108 6.30 2.29 -3.84
C VAL A 108 5.54 1.29 -4.72
N PRO A 109 4.74 0.36 -4.14
CA PRO A 109 4.08 -0.70 -4.90
C PRO A 109 2.98 -0.15 -5.82
N THR A 110 2.70 -0.87 -6.91
CA THR A 110 1.68 -0.52 -7.90
C THR A 110 0.50 -1.48 -7.82
N PHE A 111 -0.61 -1.05 -7.20
CA PHE A 111 -1.81 -1.88 -7.06
C PHE A 111 -2.78 -1.70 -8.23
N SER A 112 -3.20 -2.80 -8.84
CA SER A 112 -4.32 -2.84 -9.78
C SER A 112 -5.60 -3.30 -9.06
N ILE A 113 -6.54 -2.37 -8.85
CA ILE A 113 -7.69 -2.59 -7.98
C ILE A 113 -9.00 -2.56 -8.77
N LEU A 114 -9.83 -3.59 -8.60
CA LEU A 114 -11.19 -3.60 -9.14
C LEU A 114 -12.14 -2.77 -8.26
N ARG A 115 -12.59 -1.63 -8.78
CA ARG A 115 -13.56 -0.78 -8.10
C ARG A 115 -14.96 -1.39 -8.12
N LYS A 116 -15.42 -1.94 -6.99
CA LYS A 116 -16.74 -2.63 -6.90
C LYS A 116 -17.93 -1.77 -7.31
N LYS A 117 -17.88 -0.45 -7.10
CA LYS A 117 -18.99 0.45 -7.44
C LYS A 117 -19.22 0.56 -8.96
N THR A 118 -18.14 0.54 -9.73
CA THR A 118 -18.17 0.82 -11.18
C THR A 118 -17.71 -0.34 -12.03
N ASN A 119 -17.23 -1.42 -11.41
CA ASN A 119 -16.65 -2.59 -12.04
C ASN A 119 -15.52 -2.23 -13.04
N LYS A 120 -14.67 -1.28 -12.65
CA LYS A 120 -13.52 -0.81 -13.44
C LYS A 120 -12.25 -0.98 -12.64
N TYR A 121 -11.19 -1.43 -13.30
CA TYR A 121 -9.85 -1.40 -12.74
C TYR A 121 -9.34 0.04 -12.68
N TYR A 122 -8.58 0.33 -11.64
CA TYR A 122 -7.80 1.55 -11.50
C TYR A 122 -6.47 1.20 -10.85
N LEU A 123 -5.47 2.02 -11.12
CA LEU A 123 -4.16 1.91 -10.49
C LEU A 123 -4.08 2.86 -9.31
N THR A 124 -3.42 2.40 -8.26
CA THR A 124 -3.02 3.24 -7.13
C THR A 124 -1.71 2.73 -6.56
N TYR A 125 -1.12 3.50 -5.66
CA TYR A 125 0.17 3.21 -5.07
C TYR A 125 0.08 3.30 -3.55
N CYS A 126 1.08 2.82 -2.83
CA CYS A 126 1.18 3.13 -1.40
C CYS A 126 2.59 3.57 -1.02
N SER A 127 2.68 4.25 0.12
CA SER A 127 3.95 4.78 0.61
C SER A 127 4.87 3.68 1.14
N PRO A 128 6.20 3.89 1.17
CA PRO A 128 7.13 2.91 1.73
C PRO A 128 6.88 2.61 3.22
N GLU A 129 6.42 3.59 4.00
CA GLU A 129 6.01 3.34 5.40
C GLU A 129 4.81 2.39 5.50
N ALA A 130 3.90 2.41 4.51
CA ALA A 130 2.79 1.46 4.46
C ALA A 130 3.29 0.06 4.12
N VAL A 131 4.26 -0.09 3.22
CA VAL A 131 4.93 -1.36 2.91
C VAL A 131 5.54 -1.97 4.17
N LYS A 132 6.35 -1.19 4.90
CA LYS A 132 6.95 -1.63 6.17
C LYS A 132 5.90 -2.09 7.17
N ALA A 133 4.85 -1.28 7.39
CA ALA A 133 3.79 -1.63 8.33
C ALA A 133 2.99 -2.88 7.89
N ILE A 134 2.79 -3.10 6.59
CA ILE A 134 2.17 -4.31 6.05
C ILE A 134 3.08 -5.51 6.32
N ASN A 135 4.38 -5.42 6.02
CA ASN A 135 5.36 -6.48 6.24
C ASN A 135 5.45 -6.86 7.73
N ASP A 136 5.59 -5.87 8.62
CA ASP A 136 5.61 -6.08 10.08
C ASP A 136 4.35 -6.81 10.55
N TYR A 137 3.19 -6.42 10.03
CA TYR A 137 1.93 -7.08 10.35
C TYR A 137 1.88 -8.53 9.82
N LEU A 138 2.39 -8.79 8.61
CA LEU A 138 2.39 -10.12 8.01
C LEU A 138 3.31 -11.08 8.77
N LEU A 139 4.45 -10.60 9.28
CA LEU A 139 5.36 -11.37 10.14
C LEU A 139 4.72 -11.80 11.47
N LEU A 140 3.71 -11.05 11.94
CA LEU A 140 2.96 -11.36 13.17
C LEU A 140 1.78 -12.32 12.94
N ARG A 141 1.59 -12.86 11.72
CA ARG A 141 0.48 -13.79 11.46
C ARG A 141 0.82 -15.19 11.94
N ASP A 142 -0.01 -15.70 12.85
CA ASP A 142 0.13 -17.06 13.39
C ASP A 142 -0.33 -18.17 12.42
N ARG A 143 -1.03 -17.82 11.35
CA ARG A 143 -1.64 -18.79 10.43
C ARG A 143 -0.86 -18.88 9.13
N PRO A 144 -0.76 -20.08 8.52
CA PRO A 144 -0.24 -20.23 7.16
C PRO A 144 -0.97 -19.29 6.22
N VAL A 145 -0.19 -18.60 5.41
CA VAL A 145 -0.65 -17.63 4.43
C VAL A 145 -0.52 -18.23 3.03
N THR A 146 -1.50 -17.96 2.18
CA THR A 146 -1.49 -18.31 0.75
C THR A 146 -1.79 -17.06 -0.07
N ASP A 147 -1.56 -17.11 -1.37
CA ASP A 147 -1.82 -15.99 -2.28
C ASP A 147 -3.28 -15.51 -2.25
N GLU A 148 -4.23 -16.42 -2.01
CA GLU A 148 -5.67 -16.12 -1.92
C GLU A 148 -6.09 -15.60 -0.53
N SER A 149 -5.19 -15.71 0.46
CA SER A 149 -5.47 -15.20 1.80
C SER A 149 -5.63 -13.68 1.77
N PRO A 150 -6.56 -13.10 2.56
CA PRO A 150 -6.75 -11.66 2.57
C PRO A 150 -5.47 -10.97 3.04
N LEU A 151 -5.08 -9.86 2.39
CA LEU A 151 -3.93 -9.04 2.78
C LEU A 151 -4.12 -8.46 4.18
N PHE A 152 -5.34 -8.07 4.54
CA PHE A 152 -5.70 -7.62 5.87
C PHE A 152 -6.73 -8.58 6.47
N GLN A 153 -6.29 -9.45 7.38
CA GLN A 153 -7.15 -10.45 8.01
C GLN A 153 -8.04 -9.81 9.10
N ILE A 154 -9.07 -9.10 8.65
CA ILE A 154 -10.02 -8.39 9.52
C ILE A 154 -11.43 -8.45 8.94
N SER A 155 -12.43 -8.64 9.81
CA SER A 155 -13.82 -8.53 9.37
C SER A 155 -14.22 -7.07 9.19
N ARG A 156 -15.20 -6.81 8.32
CA ARG A 156 -15.76 -5.46 8.12
C ARG A 156 -16.27 -4.85 9.43
N THR A 157 -16.92 -5.66 10.26
CA THR A 157 -17.47 -5.22 11.55
C THR A 157 -16.37 -4.83 12.50
N TYR A 158 -15.35 -5.69 12.65
CA TYR A 158 -14.24 -5.43 13.55
C TYR A 158 -13.41 -4.22 13.09
N LEU A 159 -13.18 -4.07 11.78
CA LEU A 159 -12.52 -2.88 11.25
C LEU A 159 -13.25 -1.58 11.65
N VAL A 160 -14.59 -1.56 11.51
CA VAL A 160 -15.38 -0.39 11.92
C VAL A 160 -15.24 -0.17 13.42
N GLN A 161 -15.38 -1.21 14.24
CA GLN A 161 -15.22 -1.10 15.69
C GLN A 161 -13.83 -0.60 16.10
N SER A 162 -12.76 -1.04 15.44
CA SER A 162 -11.40 -0.56 15.69
C SER A 162 -11.25 0.93 15.40
N PHE A 163 -11.81 1.43 14.28
CA PHE A 163 -11.84 2.87 14.01
C PHE A 163 -12.65 3.64 15.07
N GLU A 164 -13.77 3.08 15.53
CA GLU A 164 -14.60 3.68 16.58
C GLU A 164 -13.88 3.76 17.92
N MET A 165 -13.22 2.67 18.31
CA MET A 165 -12.42 2.60 19.54
C MET A 165 -11.29 3.62 19.50
N ILE A 166 -10.50 3.65 18.43
CA ILE A 166 -9.41 4.63 18.25
C ILE A 166 -9.95 6.07 18.36
N ASN A 167 -11.05 6.39 17.67
CA ASN A 167 -11.65 7.72 17.72
C ASN A 167 -12.06 8.12 19.14
N ASP A 168 -12.69 7.19 19.86
CA ASP A 168 -13.24 7.44 21.18
C ASP A 168 -12.13 7.49 22.25
N THR A 169 -11.07 6.68 22.12
CA THR A 169 -9.87 6.72 22.97
C THR A 169 -9.14 8.06 22.86
N LEU A 170 -9.03 8.62 21.65
CA LEU A 170 -8.42 9.94 21.43
C LEU A 170 -9.38 11.11 21.67
N GLY A 171 -10.64 10.84 22.05
CA GLY A 171 -11.61 11.90 22.33
C GLY A 171 -11.94 12.80 21.13
N LEU A 172 -11.76 12.31 19.89
CA LEU A 172 -11.89 13.15 18.68
C LEU A 172 -13.32 13.64 18.43
N GLY A 173 -14.32 12.98 19.03
CA GLY A 173 -15.72 13.39 18.94
C GLY A 173 -16.37 13.08 17.58
N ARG A 174 -17.38 13.88 17.23
CA ARG A 174 -18.28 13.64 16.08
C ARG A 174 -18.59 14.93 15.32
N VAL A 175 -18.82 14.79 14.02
CA VAL A 175 -19.40 15.81 13.14
C VAL A 175 -20.74 15.30 12.64
N GLY A 176 -21.82 15.95 13.09
CA GLY A 176 -23.18 15.46 12.91
C GLY A 176 -23.35 14.06 13.52
N ARG A 177 -23.76 13.09 12.70
CA ARG A 177 -23.98 11.70 13.16
C ARG A 177 -22.72 10.84 13.14
N TYR A 178 -21.60 11.37 12.68
CA TYR A 178 -20.44 10.58 12.33
C TYR A 178 -19.23 10.90 13.20
N ARG A 179 -18.50 9.87 13.62
CA ARG A 179 -17.16 10.03 14.22
C ARG A 179 -16.18 10.70 13.26
N ARG A 180 -15.27 11.50 13.80
CA ARG A 180 -14.27 12.23 13.01
C ARG A 180 -13.23 11.30 12.40
N PHE A 181 -12.83 10.24 13.09
CA PHE A 181 -11.86 9.29 12.59
C PHE A 181 -12.54 8.00 12.08
N ARG A 182 -12.49 7.79 10.75
CA ARG A 182 -13.08 6.65 10.04
C ARG A 182 -12.30 6.37 8.76
N SER A 183 -12.35 5.13 8.25
CA SER A 183 -11.75 4.75 6.95
C SER A 183 -12.04 5.72 5.79
N HIS A 184 -13.27 6.23 5.66
CA HIS A 184 -13.61 7.17 4.58
C HIS A 184 -12.91 8.53 4.73
N MET A 185 -12.54 8.93 5.95
CA MET A 185 -11.84 10.18 6.21
C MET A 185 -10.38 10.09 5.78
N LEU A 186 -9.74 8.92 5.91
CA LEU A 186 -8.39 8.68 5.37
C LEU A 186 -8.37 8.80 3.83
N ARG A 187 -9.37 8.26 3.15
CA ARG A 187 -9.52 8.44 1.70
C ARG A 187 -9.75 9.89 1.28
N LYS A 188 -10.45 10.68 2.11
CA LYS A 188 -10.60 12.12 1.86
C LYS A 188 -9.28 12.86 2.11
N PHE A 189 -8.57 12.53 3.19
CA PHE A 189 -7.24 13.03 3.49
C PHE A 189 -6.30 12.82 2.29
N HIS A 190 -6.20 11.59 1.77
CA HIS A 190 -5.40 11.29 0.57
C HIS A 190 -5.70 12.24 -0.59
N ALA A 191 -6.99 12.38 -0.97
CA ALA A 191 -7.35 13.24 -2.09
C ALA A 191 -7.05 14.72 -1.83
N SER A 192 -7.34 15.20 -0.63
CA SER A 192 -7.11 16.60 -0.26
C SER A 192 -5.63 16.93 -0.11
N ALA A 193 -4.83 16.02 0.44
CA ALA A 193 -3.39 16.21 0.61
C ALA A 193 -2.68 16.32 -0.74
N LEU A 194 -2.89 15.35 -1.65
CA LEU A 194 -2.28 15.38 -2.99
C LEU A 194 -2.72 16.61 -3.80
N TYR A 195 -4.02 16.94 -3.76
CA TYR A 195 -4.53 18.10 -4.49
C TYR A 195 -3.95 19.42 -3.97
N ASN A 196 -3.85 19.57 -2.64
CA ASN A 196 -3.28 20.77 -2.03
C ASN A 196 -1.77 20.90 -2.26
N ASP A 197 -1.08 19.78 -2.47
CA ASP A 197 0.35 19.73 -2.82
C ASP A 197 0.61 20.03 -4.32
N GLY A 198 -0.45 20.10 -5.13
CA GLY A 198 -0.38 20.53 -6.54
C GLY A 198 -0.77 19.46 -7.57
N MET A 199 -1.10 18.23 -7.14
CA MET A 199 -1.53 17.18 -8.06
C MET A 199 -2.89 17.53 -8.68
N SER A 200 -3.02 17.35 -9.99
CA SER A 200 -4.29 17.65 -10.67
C SER A 200 -5.46 16.81 -10.16
N LEU A 201 -6.66 17.41 -10.12
CA LEU A 201 -7.87 16.75 -9.65
C LEU A 201 -8.18 15.45 -10.43
N ASP A 202 -7.90 15.44 -11.74
CA ASP A 202 -8.13 14.28 -12.59
C ASP A 202 -7.24 13.10 -12.22
N LYS A 203 -5.96 13.35 -11.93
CA LYS A 203 -5.03 12.30 -11.49
C LYS A 203 -5.35 11.81 -10.09
N VAL A 204 -5.72 12.71 -9.17
CA VAL A 204 -6.25 12.31 -7.85
C VAL A 204 -7.52 11.46 -7.98
N ASN A 205 -8.38 11.77 -8.95
CA ASN A 205 -9.57 10.99 -9.23
C ASN A 205 -9.23 9.61 -9.82
N ASP A 206 -8.20 9.53 -10.69
CA ASP A 206 -7.69 8.28 -11.26
C ASP A 206 -7.11 7.35 -10.19
N LEU A 207 -6.28 7.88 -9.29
CA LEU A 207 -5.75 7.13 -8.13
C LEU A 207 -6.85 6.56 -7.22
N GLN A 208 -8.03 7.17 -7.24
CA GLN A 208 -9.19 6.72 -6.48
C GLN A 208 -10.22 5.96 -7.34
N GLY A 209 -9.91 5.69 -8.60
CA GLY A 209 -10.79 5.03 -9.56
C GLY A 209 -12.12 5.74 -9.77
N LYS A 210 -12.21 7.05 -9.52
CA LYS A 210 -13.43 7.83 -9.73
C LYS A 210 -13.76 7.86 -11.23
N ALA A 211 -15.04 7.78 -11.55
CA ALA A 211 -15.45 7.70 -12.95
C ALA A 211 -15.25 9.05 -13.62
N LYS A 212 -14.52 9.09 -14.73
CA LYS A 212 -14.53 10.20 -15.69
C LYS A 212 -15.87 10.25 -16.43
N ASN A 213 -16.22 11.40 -17.00
CA ASN A 213 -17.38 11.49 -17.89
C ASN A 213 -17.23 10.50 -19.05
N LYS A 214 -18.36 9.96 -19.55
CA LYS A 214 -18.37 8.91 -20.59
C LYS A 214 -17.61 9.32 -21.87
N THR A 215 -17.61 10.61 -22.19
CA THR A 215 -16.93 11.17 -23.35
C THR A 215 -15.41 11.21 -23.18
N ASP A 216 -14.90 11.53 -21.98
CA ASP A 216 -13.46 11.73 -21.74
C ASP A 216 -12.69 10.40 -21.60
N ALA A 217 -13.34 9.36 -21.07
CA ALA A 217 -12.72 8.07 -20.82
C ALA A 217 -12.30 7.30 -22.09
N ALA A 218 -12.87 7.64 -23.25
CA ALA A 218 -12.54 7.00 -24.53
C ALA A 218 -11.33 7.63 -25.23
N TYR A 219 -10.97 8.87 -24.87
CA TYR A 219 -9.91 9.64 -25.53
C TYR A 219 -8.64 9.80 -24.69
N PHE A 220 -8.73 9.67 -23.36
CA PHE A 220 -7.60 9.87 -22.45
C PHE A 220 -7.37 8.63 -21.59
N MET A 221 -6.44 7.77 -22.04
CA MET A 221 -5.90 6.68 -21.23
C MET A 221 -4.72 7.23 -20.43
N THR A 222 -4.79 7.13 -19.10
CA THR A 222 -3.71 7.55 -18.22
C THR A 222 -2.59 6.50 -18.29
N ASN A 223 -1.39 6.93 -18.65
CA ASN A 223 -0.22 6.06 -18.62
C ASN A 223 0.12 5.71 -17.16
N PRO A 224 0.17 4.41 -16.79
CA PRO A 224 0.54 3.94 -15.45
C PRO A 224 1.84 4.52 -14.91
N ASP A 225 2.86 4.63 -15.76
CA ASP A 225 4.20 5.06 -15.35
C ASP A 225 4.23 6.56 -15.04
N ASP A 226 3.58 7.37 -15.88
CA ASP A 226 3.46 8.81 -15.67
C ASP A 226 2.68 9.12 -14.39
N LEU A 227 1.60 8.36 -14.12
CA LEU A 227 0.80 8.53 -12.91
C LEU A 227 1.61 8.16 -11.66
N LYS A 228 2.44 7.13 -11.73
CA LYS A 228 3.32 6.73 -10.63
C LYS A 228 4.39 7.77 -10.37
N TYR A 229 5.04 8.27 -11.42
CA TYR A 229 6.08 9.29 -11.32
C TYR A 229 5.57 10.55 -10.62
N GLU A 230 4.40 11.04 -11.02
CA GLU A 230 3.79 12.21 -10.38
C GLU A 230 3.29 11.92 -8.97
N TYR A 231 2.76 10.72 -8.71
CA TYR A 231 2.43 10.32 -7.35
C TYR A 231 3.66 10.35 -6.43
N ILE A 232 4.83 9.88 -6.91
CA ILE A 232 6.09 9.93 -6.16
C ILE A 232 6.50 11.38 -5.83
N GLN A 233 6.29 12.33 -6.75
CA GLN A 233 6.57 13.75 -6.49
C GLN A 233 5.72 14.33 -5.34
N HIS A 234 4.46 13.87 -5.22
CA HIS A 234 3.52 14.31 -4.19
C HIS A 234 3.42 13.36 -2.99
N LEU A 235 4.22 12.29 -2.96
CA LEU A 235 4.28 11.31 -1.88
C LEU A 235 4.51 11.95 -0.49
N PRO A 236 5.36 12.99 -0.32
CA PRO A 236 5.50 13.69 0.96
C PRO A 236 4.18 14.17 1.55
N ALA A 237 3.19 14.53 0.74
CA ALA A 237 1.91 15.04 1.21
C ALA A 237 1.08 13.97 1.94
N VAL A 238 1.23 12.69 1.56
CA VAL A 238 0.43 11.57 2.10
C VAL A 238 1.18 10.67 3.08
N THR A 239 2.51 10.79 3.16
CA THR A 239 3.33 10.10 4.18
C THR A 239 3.19 10.76 5.56
N ILE A 240 3.10 9.95 6.60
CA ILE A 240 2.74 10.33 7.97
C ILE A 240 3.96 10.39 8.89
N ASN A 241 4.71 9.30 9.04
CA ASN A 241 5.70 9.12 10.09
C ASN A 241 7.15 9.28 9.60
N THR A 242 7.40 9.08 8.31
CA THR A 242 8.73 9.22 7.72
C THR A 242 8.91 10.60 7.09
N ASP A 243 9.99 11.30 7.44
CA ASP A 243 10.39 12.53 6.75
C ASP A 243 10.80 12.20 5.31
N VAL A 244 9.93 12.52 4.35
CA VAL A 244 10.13 12.14 2.95
C VAL A 244 11.29 12.89 2.28
N GLU A 245 11.73 14.02 2.86
CA GLU A 245 12.97 14.69 2.41
C GLU A 245 14.22 13.80 2.51
N LYS A 246 14.16 12.69 3.26
CA LYS A 246 15.23 11.68 3.35
C LYS A 246 15.01 10.45 2.46
N LEU A 247 13.85 10.30 1.83
CA LEU A 247 13.54 9.21 0.91
C LEU A 247 13.90 9.65 -0.50
N SER A 248 15.14 9.41 -0.93
CA SER A 248 15.46 9.52 -2.35
C SER A 248 14.85 8.30 -3.04
N VAL A 249 13.57 8.35 -3.42
CA VAL A 249 12.89 7.19 -4.01
C VAL A 249 13.70 6.65 -5.19
N LYS A 250 14.41 5.54 -4.96
CA LYS A 250 15.31 4.91 -5.95
C LYS A 250 14.46 4.19 -6.99
N SER A 251 14.89 4.22 -8.25
CA SER A 251 14.21 3.43 -9.28
C SER A 251 14.37 1.94 -8.96
N PRO A 252 13.38 1.08 -9.32
CA PRO A 252 13.49 -0.36 -9.08
C PRO A 252 14.76 -0.98 -9.68
N GLN A 253 15.15 -0.52 -10.87
CA GLN A 253 16.37 -0.95 -11.56
C GLN A 253 17.64 -0.62 -10.76
N PHE A 254 17.65 0.55 -10.11
CA PHE A 254 18.78 0.98 -9.29
C PHE A 254 18.91 0.14 -8.01
N ILE A 255 17.77 -0.18 -7.38
CA ILE A 255 17.73 -1.07 -6.20
C ILE A 255 18.25 -2.47 -6.56
N GLN A 256 17.79 -3.01 -7.70
CA GLN A 256 18.25 -4.31 -8.19
C GLN A 256 19.76 -4.31 -8.48
N MET A 257 20.25 -3.26 -9.14
CA MET A 257 21.68 -3.12 -9.48
C MET A 257 22.57 -2.96 -8.24
N GLU A 258 22.13 -2.24 -7.20
CA GLU A 258 22.88 -2.15 -5.93
C GLU A 258 23.03 -3.53 -5.28
N LYS A 259 21.94 -4.32 -5.24
CA LYS A 259 21.97 -5.66 -4.66
C LYS A 259 22.79 -6.65 -5.47
N GLU A 260 22.68 -6.64 -6.80
CA GLU A 260 23.53 -7.45 -7.67
C GLU A 260 25.01 -7.10 -7.46
N ASN A 261 25.33 -5.81 -7.32
CA ASN A 261 26.69 -5.37 -7.00
C ASN A 261 27.16 -5.83 -5.62
N GLU A 262 26.30 -5.83 -4.60
CA GLU A 262 26.65 -6.35 -3.27
C GLU A 262 26.88 -7.86 -3.29
N ALA A 263 26.02 -8.62 -3.97
CA ALA A 263 26.19 -10.06 -4.14
C ALA A 263 27.49 -10.39 -4.88
N LEU A 264 27.77 -9.69 -5.99
CA LEU A 264 29.02 -9.83 -6.75
C LEU A 264 30.25 -9.47 -5.91
N LYS A 265 30.17 -8.44 -5.06
CA LYS A 265 31.27 -8.08 -4.15
C LYS A 265 31.55 -9.18 -3.13
N SER A 266 30.51 -9.82 -2.60
CA SER A 266 30.66 -10.96 -1.70
C SER A 266 31.33 -12.13 -2.41
N GLU A 267 30.84 -12.51 -3.59
CA GLU A 267 31.40 -13.61 -4.38
C GLU A 267 32.87 -13.35 -4.78
N VAL A 268 33.20 -12.12 -5.17
CA VAL A 268 34.59 -11.70 -5.43
C VAL A 268 35.45 -11.76 -4.17
N GLY A 269 34.88 -11.47 -3.00
CA GLY A 269 35.54 -11.65 -1.71
C GLY A 269 35.88 -13.11 -1.42
N ASP A 270 34.91 -14.00 -1.60
CA ASP A 270 35.08 -15.43 -1.38
C ASP A 270 36.10 -16.04 -2.35
N MET A 271 36.01 -15.71 -3.64
CA MET A 271 37.00 -16.14 -4.64
C MET A 271 38.42 -15.62 -4.34
N ARG A 272 38.54 -14.42 -3.76
CA ARG A 272 39.85 -13.88 -3.35
C ARG A 272 40.44 -14.67 -2.19
N ASN A 273 39.61 -15.05 -1.21
CA ASN A 273 40.04 -15.88 -0.09
C ASN A 273 40.51 -17.26 -0.58
N GLU A 274 39.74 -17.91 -1.46
CA GLU A 274 40.12 -19.18 -2.07
C GLU A 274 41.44 -19.08 -2.87
N LEU A 275 41.64 -17.99 -3.60
CA LEU A 275 42.88 -17.73 -4.33
C LEU A 275 44.09 -17.53 -3.40
N GLU A 276 43.90 -16.90 -2.24
CA GLU A 276 44.96 -16.76 -1.24
C GLU A 276 45.32 -18.11 -0.60
N GLU A 277 44.33 -18.93 -0.27
CA GLU A 277 44.56 -20.29 0.23
C GLU A 277 45.32 -21.15 -0.80
N MET A 278 44.90 -21.11 -2.07
CA MET A 278 45.57 -21.80 -3.17
C MET A 278 47.01 -21.33 -3.39
N ARG A 279 47.27 -20.03 -3.23
CA ARG A 279 48.63 -19.47 -3.28
C ARG A 279 49.49 -19.95 -2.10
N GLY A 280 48.90 -20.05 -0.90
CA GLY A 280 49.55 -20.61 0.28
C GLY A 280 49.98 -22.05 0.06
N LEU A 281 49.05 -22.91 -0.36
CA LEU A 281 49.30 -24.32 -0.67
C LEU A 281 50.38 -24.49 -1.75
N LYS A 282 50.34 -23.69 -2.82
CA LYS A 282 51.36 -23.72 -3.88
C LYS A 282 52.76 -23.39 -3.33
N LYS A 283 52.86 -22.44 -2.41
CA LYS A 283 54.13 -22.03 -1.80
C LYS A 283 54.69 -23.13 -0.90
N GLU A 284 53.84 -23.82 -0.14
CA GLU A 284 54.23 -24.99 0.66
C GLU A 284 54.70 -26.13 -0.23
N LEU A 285 53.97 -26.43 -1.31
CA LEU A 285 54.33 -27.48 -2.28
C LEU A 285 55.69 -27.21 -2.93
N LEU A 286 55.95 -25.96 -3.36
CA LEU A 286 57.25 -25.54 -3.90
C LEU A 286 58.37 -25.69 -2.86
N GLY A 287 58.10 -25.37 -1.60
CA GLY A 287 59.04 -25.58 -0.50
C GLY A 287 59.39 -27.05 -0.27
N ILE A 288 58.41 -27.95 -0.42
CA ILE A 288 58.64 -29.40 -0.35
C ILE A 288 59.47 -29.89 -1.53
N ILE A 289 59.15 -29.47 -2.75
CA ILE A 289 59.87 -29.86 -3.98
C ILE A 289 61.35 -29.47 -3.89
N ASN A 290 61.65 -28.24 -3.46
CA ASN A 290 63.03 -27.77 -3.33
C ASN A 290 63.81 -28.57 -2.27
N LYS A 291 63.18 -28.94 -1.14
CA LYS A 291 63.80 -29.79 -0.11
C LYS A 291 64.09 -31.21 -0.61
N VAL A 292 63.26 -31.74 -1.51
CA VAL A 292 63.47 -33.06 -2.11
C VAL A 292 64.60 -33.01 -3.15
N SER A 293 64.75 -31.91 -3.90
CA SER A 293 65.84 -31.76 -4.88
C SER A 293 67.22 -31.51 -4.26
N GLU A 294 67.29 -30.93 -3.05
CA GLU A 294 68.55 -30.71 -2.33
C GLU A 294 69.03 -31.95 -1.54
N GLY A 295 68.17 -32.96 -1.38
CA GLY A 295 68.46 -34.22 -0.68
C GLY A 295 68.85 -35.40 -1.58
N SER A 296 69.04 -35.17 -2.89
CA SER A 296 69.51 -36.16 -3.88
C SER A 296 70.88 -35.77 -4.42
#